data_AF-A0A7C9EX03-F1
#
_entry.id   AF-A0A7C9EX03-F1
#
_cell.length_a   1.000
_cell.length_b   1.000
_cell.length_c   1.000
_cell.angle_alpha   90.00
_cell.angle_beta   90.00
_cell.angle_gamma   90.00
#
_symmetry.space_group_name_H-M   'P 1'
#
loop_
_entity.id
_entity.type
_entity.pdbx_description
1 polymer ?
#
loop_
_entity_poly.entity_id
_entity_poly.type
_entity_poly.pdbx_seq_one_letter_code
_entity_poly.pdbx_strand_id
1 'polypeptide(L)'
;PKLPPSPSTGVAQLSLKDPPSGNLNGFSLEFGNGEFTGAELKKIMANEKLAEIALADPKRAKRILANRQSAARSKERKMRYISELEHKVQTLQNEATTLSAQLTLLQRDYAGLTSQNNELKFRLQAMEQQAQLRDALNEALTAEIRRLKIAT
;
A
#
# COMPACT_ATOMS: atom_id res chain seq x y z
N PRO A 1 -32.50 1.43 -8.49
CA PRO A 1 -32.35 2.66 -7.69
C PRO A 1 -31.09 3.43 -8.14
N LYS A 2 -31.26 4.43 -9.02
CA LYS A 2 -30.18 5.23 -9.62
C LYS A 2 -30.03 6.55 -8.85
N LEU A 3 -28.80 6.85 -8.42
CA LEU A 3 -28.42 8.11 -7.79
C LEU A 3 -28.33 9.25 -8.83
N PRO A 4 -28.59 10.51 -8.45
CA PRO A 4 -28.51 11.66 -9.36
C PRO A 4 -27.05 12.07 -9.65
N PRO A 5 -26.78 12.71 -10.81
CA PRO A 5 -25.44 13.21 -11.12
C PRO A 5 -25.14 14.52 -10.38
N SER A 6 -23.93 14.61 -9.82
CA SER A 6 -23.38 15.80 -9.17
C SER A 6 -23.12 16.95 -10.17
N PRO A 7 -23.15 18.23 -9.74
CA PRO A 7 -22.98 19.37 -10.63
C PRO A 7 -21.53 19.47 -11.11
N SER A 8 -21.36 19.58 -12.43
CA SER A 8 -20.12 19.99 -13.08
C SER A 8 -19.74 21.39 -12.59
N THR A 9 -18.72 21.46 -11.74
CA THR A 9 -18.09 22.73 -11.38
C THR A 9 -17.31 23.18 -12.60
N GLY A 10 -17.83 24.21 -13.28
CA GLY A 10 -17.15 24.86 -14.39
C GLY A 10 -15.76 25.27 -13.96
N VAL A 11 -14.75 24.73 -14.63
CA VAL A 11 -13.41 25.27 -14.65
C VAL A 11 -13.51 26.68 -15.22
N ALA A 12 -13.56 27.67 -14.33
CA ALA A 12 -13.28 29.05 -14.69
C ALA A 12 -11.89 29.06 -15.31
N GLN A 13 -11.86 29.20 -16.63
CA GLN A 13 -10.65 29.43 -17.41
C GLN A 13 -10.10 30.77 -16.94
N LEU A 14 -9.24 30.73 -15.91
CA LEU A 14 -8.43 31.86 -15.50
C LEU A 14 -7.51 32.15 -16.67
N SER A 15 -7.96 33.07 -17.51
CA SER A 15 -7.18 33.70 -18.56
C SER A 15 -5.91 34.24 -17.90
N LEU A 16 -4.81 33.49 -18.04
CA LEU A 16 -3.47 33.99 -17.84
C LEU A 16 -3.32 35.13 -18.84
N LYS A 17 -3.53 36.36 -18.40
CA LYS A 17 -3.06 37.51 -19.15
C LYS A 17 -1.54 37.40 -19.14
N ASP A 18 -0.97 37.10 -20.29
CA ASP A 18 0.46 37.21 -20.52
C ASP A 18 0.90 38.61 -20.03
N PRO A 19 1.99 38.72 -19.26
CA PRO A 19 2.49 40.02 -18.87
C PRO A 19 2.87 40.77 -20.15
N PRO A 20 2.75 42.12 -20.16
CA PRO A 20 3.19 42.89 -21.30
C PRO A 20 4.65 42.53 -21.56
N SER A 21 4.99 42.30 -22.83
CA SER A 21 6.38 42.26 -23.32
C SER A 21 7.02 43.64 -23.13
N GLY A 22 7.20 44.01 -21.86
CA GLY A 22 7.83 45.22 -21.40
C GLY A 22 9.29 44.92 -21.18
N ASN A 23 10.11 45.50 -22.04
CA ASN A 23 11.56 45.62 -21.99
C ASN A 23 12.20 45.25 -20.63
N LEU A 24 12.59 43.96 -20.46
CA LEU A 24 13.31 43.46 -19.28
C LEU A 24 14.60 44.25 -19.01
N ASN A 25 15.17 44.88 -20.05
CA ASN A 25 16.38 45.69 -19.94
C ASN A 25 16.15 47.02 -19.20
N GLY A 26 14.94 47.60 -19.28
CA GLY A 26 14.60 48.85 -18.58
C GLY A 26 14.42 48.64 -17.07
N PHE A 27 13.67 47.61 -16.71
CA PHE A 27 13.47 47.22 -15.30
C PHE A 27 14.78 46.70 -14.68
N SER A 28 15.65 46.04 -15.44
CA SER A 28 16.98 45.65 -14.96
C SER A 28 17.94 46.83 -14.73
N LEU A 29 17.72 47.98 -15.35
CA LEU A 29 18.51 49.21 -15.13
C LEU A 29 18.07 49.93 -13.84
N GLU A 30 16.78 49.84 -13.51
CA GLU A 30 16.15 50.46 -12.34
C GLU A 30 16.43 49.69 -11.04
N PHE A 31 16.58 48.37 -11.14
CA PHE A 31 16.97 47.47 -10.05
C PHE A 31 18.46 47.12 -10.17
N GLY A 32 19.32 48.13 -9.95
CA GLY A 32 20.76 48.03 -9.73
C GLY A 32 21.44 46.73 -10.20
N ASN A 33 21.94 46.73 -11.45
CA ASN A 33 22.96 45.81 -11.97
C ASN A 33 22.82 44.33 -11.56
N GLY A 34 21.77 43.66 -12.05
CA GLY A 34 21.75 42.18 -12.08
C GLY A 34 21.53 41.49 -10.72
N GLU A 35 20.94 42.18 -9.74
CA GLU A 35 20.62 41.61 -8.43
C GLU A 35 19.58 40.47 -8.49
N PHE A 36 18.79 40.40 -9.56
CA PHE A 36 17.73 39.41 -9.76
C PHE A 36 17.89 38.66 -11.08
N THR A 37 17.61 37.36 -11.06
CA THR A 37 17.49 36.55 -12.27
C THR A 37 16.25 36.93 -13.07
N GLY A 38 16.22 36.64 -14.37
CA GLY A 38 15.05 36.91 -15.21
C GLY A 38 13.75 36.26 -14.71
N ALA A 39 13.85 35.10 -14.04
CA ALA A 39 12.70 34.44 -13.41
C ALA A 39 12.25 35.13 -12.11
N GLU A 40 13.17 35.72 -11.36
CA GLU A 40 12.84 36.53 -10.19
C GLU A 40 12.20 37.85 -10.59
N LEU A 41 12.74 38.53 -11.62
CA LEU A 41 12.16 39.77 -12.17
C LEU A 41 10.71 39.55 -12.62
N LYS A 42 10.43 38.47 -13.36
CA LYS A 42 9.05 38.12 -13.74
C LYS A 42 8.13 37.94 -12.51
N LYS A 43 8.62 37.33 -11.43
CA LYS A 43 7.84 37.15 -10.18
C LYS A 43 7.63 38.46 -9.41
N ILE A 44 8.60 39.37 -9.48
CA ILE A 44 8.52 40.71 -8.89
C ILE A 44 7.49 41.53 -9.65
N MET A 45 7.59 41.60 -10.99
CA MET A 45 6.66 42.34 -11.85
C MET A 45 5.23 41.81 -11.77
N ALA A 46 5.05 40.50 -11.51
CA ALA A 46 3.73 39.90 -11.35
C ALA A 46 3.05 40.20 -9.99
N ASN A 47 3.73 40.88 -9.07
CA ASN A 47 3.19 41.20 -7.75
C ASN A 47 3.55 42.64 -7.36
N GLU A 48 2.60 43.56 -7.51
CA GLU A 48 2.79 45.00 -7.25
C GLU A 48 3.46 45.28 -5.90
N LYS A 49 3.00 44.63 -4.83
CA LYS A 49 3.58 44.80 -3.49
C LYS A 49 5.03 44.30 -3.39
N LEU A 50 5.39 43.25 -4.13
CA LEU A 50 6.77 42.78 -4.19
C LEU A 50 7.63 43.68 -5.08
N ALA A 51 7.08 44.26 -6.14
CA ALA A 51 7.75 45.27 -6.97
C ALA A 51 8.06 46.54 -6.17
N GLU A 52 7.10 47.06 -5.39
CA GLU A 52 7.32 48.18 -4.47
C GLU A 52 8.41 47.87 -3.43
N ILE A 53 8.35 46.69 -2.80
CA ILE A 53 9.38 46.26 -1.83
C ILE A 53 10.74 46.15 -2.50
N ALA A 54 10.79 45.67 -3.73
CA ALA A 54 12.04 45.50 -4.43
C ALA A 54 12.64 46.89 -4.80
N LEU A 55 11.81 47.89 -5.16
CA LEU A 55 12.27 49.26 -5.44
C LEU A 55 12.81 49.92 -4.17
N ALA A 56 12.15 49.70 -3.03
CA ALA A 56 12.56 50.27 -1.75
C ALA A 56 13.74 49.51 -1.09
N ASP A 57 13.77 48.18 -1.19
CA ASP A 57 14.78 47.29 -0.60
C ASP A 57 14.94 46.00 -1.43
N PRO A 58 15.85 46.00 -2.43
CA PRO A 58 16.12 44.84 -3.28
C PRO A 58 16.55 43.59 -2.50
N LYS A 59 17.37 43.75 -1.45
CA LYS A 59 17.83 42.62 -0.62
C LYS A 59 16.67 41.96 0.10
N ARG A 60 15.71 42.73 0.62
CA ARG A 60 14.50 42.18 1.25
C ARG A 60 13.64 41.45 0.24
N ALA A 61 13.43 41.98 -0.96
CA ALA A 61 12.68 41.27 -2.00
C ALA A 61 13.36 39.94 -2.38
N LYS A 62 14.68 39.92 -2.50
CA LYS A 62 15.46 38.71 -2.76
C LYS A 62 15.30 37.66 -1.65
N ARG A 63 15.33 38.06 -0.37
CA ARG A 63 15.04 37.16 0.76
C ARG A 63 13.62 36.59 0.72
N ILE A 64 12.63 37.40 0.36
CA ILE A 64 11.23 36.95 0.24
C ILE A 64 11.13 35.87 -0.85
N LEU A 65 11.73 36.10 -2.02
CA LEU A 65 11.74 35.12 -3.10
C LEU A 65 12.46 33.83 -2.71
N ALA A 66 13.62 33.93 -2.07
CA ALA A 66 14.37 32.78 -1.58
C ALA A 66 13.58 31.97 -0.54
N ASN A 67 12.92 32.64 0.41
CA ASN A 67 12.08 31.99 1.42
C ASN A 67 10.82 31.35 0.81
N ARG A 68 10.18 32.01 -0.16
CA ARG A 68 9.07 31.41 -0.92
C ARG A 68 9.52 30.14 -1.63
N GLN A 69 10.70 30.15 -2.26
CA GLN A 69 11.24 28.99 -2.97
C GLN A 69 11.60 27.85 -1.99
N SER A 70 12.20 28.15 -0.84
CA SER A 70 12.52 27.13 0.17
C SER A 70 11.26 26.56 0.82
N ALA A 71 10.26 27.39 1.12
CA ALA A 71 8.96 26.96 1.62
C ALA A 71 8.24 26.05 0.62
N ALA A 72 8.23 26.41 -0.67
CA ALA A 72 7.66 25.58 -1.73
C ALA A 72 8.34 24.20 -1.80
N ARG A 73 9.68 24.16 -1.81
CA ARG A 73 10.45 22.90 -1.78
C ARG A 73 10.20 22.09 -0.52
N SER A 74 10.03 22.75 0.64
CA SER A 74 9.73 22.04 1.89
C SER A 74 8.32 21.44 1.87
N LYS A 75 7.33 22.17 1.34
CA LYS A 75 5.97 21.66 1.15
C LYS A 75 5.95 20.47 0.19
N GLU A 76 6.68 20.57 -0.92
CA GLU A 76 6.82 19.49 -1.90
C GLU A 76 7.43 18.23 -1.27
N ARG A 77 8.55 18.35 -0.54
CA ARG A 77 9.15 17.21 0.16
C ARG A 77 8.18 16.57 1.15
N LYS A 78 7.47 17.38 1.94
CA LYS A 78 6.50 16.86 2.92
C LYS A 78 5.34 16.15 2.22
N MET A 79 4.86 16.69 1.10
CA MET A 79 3.79 16.08 0.31
C MET A 79 4.22 14.73 -0.27
N ARG A 80 5.43 14.64 -0.85
CA ARG A 80 5.99 13.37 -1.34
C ARG A 80 6.11 12.35 -0.21
N TYR A 81 6.64 12.74 0.93
CA TYR A 81 6.78 11.86 2.09
C TYR A 81 5.41 11.33 2.59
N ILE A 82 4.39 12.19 2.62
CA ILE A 82 3.02 11.77 2.96
C ILE A 82 2.52 10.73 1.96
N SER A 83 2.65 10.97 0.66
CA SER A 83 2.22 10.01 -0.37
C SER A 83 2.99 8.68 -0.32
N GLU A 84 4.28 8.71 -0.01
CA GLU A 84 5.09 7.50 0.20
C GLU A 84 4.60 6.71 1.41
N LEU A 85 4.26 7.38 2.51
CA LEU A 85 3.68 6.74 3.69
C LEU A 85 2.30 6.14 3.39
N GLU A 86 1.42 6.88 2.72
CA GLU A 86 0.10 6.41 2.31
C GLU A 86 0.20 5.16 1.44
N HIS A 87 1.09 5.17 0.45
CA HIS A 87 1.36 4.00 -0.38
C HIS A 87 1.87 2.82 0.47
N LYS A 88 2.81 3.06 1.40
CA LYS A 88 3.35 2.00 2.26
C LYS A 88 2.30 1.38 3.17
N VAL A 89 1.40 2.20 3.73
CA VAL A 89 0.25 1.71 4.51
C VAL A 89 -0.63 0.81 3.65
N GLN A 90 -0.97 1.25 2.43
CA GLN A 90 -1.80 0.47 1.53
C GLN A 90 -1.14 -0.87 1.15
N THR A 91 0.17 -0.86 0.85
CA THR A 91 0.94 -2.08 0.56
C THR A 91 0.90 -3.05 1.74
N LEU A 92 1.23 -2.59 2.95
CA LEU A 92 1.23 -3.42 4.15
C LEU A 92 -0.17 -3.98 4.45
N GLN A 93 -1.22 -3.21 4.23
CA GLN A 93 -2.59 -3.68 4.44
C GLN A 93 -3.01 -4.75 3.42
N ASN A 94 -2.59 -4.62 2.16
CA ASN A 94 -2.80 -5.63 1.13
C ASN A 94 -2.04 -6.93 1.45
N GLU A 95 -0.79 -6.82 1.91
CA GLU A 95 0.03 -7.95 2.36
C GLU A 95 -0.63 -8.66 3.55
N ALA A 96 -1.06 -7.91 4.57
CA ALA A 96 -1.74 -8.47 5.74
C ALA A 96 -3.03 -9.22 5.36
N THR A 97 -3.81 -8.66 4.43
CA THR A 97 -5.04 -9.30 3.92
C THR A 97 -4.71 -10.61 3.18
N THR A 98 -3.68 -10.58 2.33
CA THR A 98 -3.23 -11.74 1.55
C THR A 98 -2.72 -12.85 2.47
N LEU A 99 -1.88 -12.51 3.46
CA LEU A 99 -1.36 -13.47 4.44
C LEU A 99 -2.48 -14.07 5.30
N SER A 100 -3.46 -13.26 5.70
CA SER A 100 -4.62 -13.73 6.47
C SER A 100 -5.46 -14.74 5.69
N ALA A 101 -5.66 -14.51 4.38
CA ALA A 101 -6.34 -15.46 3.51
C ALA A 101 -5.57 -16.78 3.39
N GLN A 102 -4.24 -16.72 3.19
CA GLN A 102 -3.39 -17.91 3.13
C GLN A 102 -3.42 -18.71 4.44
N LEU A 103 -3.35 -18.01 5.59
CA LEU A 103 -3.43 -18.64 6.90
C LEU A 103 -4.75 -19.38 7.09
N THR A 104 -5.86 -18.78 6.69
CA THR A 104 -7.20 -19.39 6.79
C THR A 104 -7.30 -20.67 5.96
N LEU A 105 -6.74 -20.67 4.74
CA LEU A 105 -6.70 -21.85 3.89
C LEU A 105 -5.87 -22.98 4.52
N LEU A 106 -4.66 -22.65 5.01
CA LEU A 106 -3.79 -23.62 5.67
C LEU A 106 -4.42 -24.21 6.94
N GLN A 107 -5.10 -23.38 7.74
CA GLN A 107 -5.82 -23.85 8.92
C GLN A 107 -6.92 -24.85 8.56
N ARG A 108 -7.68 -24.59 7.49
CA ARG A 108 -8.72 -25.50 7.00
C ARG A 108 -8.13 -26.83 6.54
N ASP A 109 -7.05 -26.78 5.75
CA ASP A 109 -6.42 -27.97 5.21
C ASP A 109 -5.76 -28.81 6.31
N TYR A 110 -5.13 -28.15 7.30
CA TYR A 110 -4.60 -28.81 8.50
C TYR A 110 -5.69 -29.54 9.29
N ALA A 111 -6.83 -28.89 9.53
CA ALA A 111 -7.96 -29.51 10.21
C ALA A 111 -8.49 -30.73 9.43
N GLY A 112 -8.58 -30.61 8.09
CA GLY A 112 -8.98 -31.71 7.21
C GLY A 112 -8.02 -32.90 7.28
N LEU A 113 -6.72 -32.66 7.18
CA LEU A 113 -5.69 -33.71 7.32
C LEU A 113 -5.71 -34.36 8.69
N THR A 114 -5.93 -33.58 9.75
CA THR A 114 -6.05 -34.11 11.12
C THR A 114 -7.24 -35.05 11.24
N SER A 115 -8.39 -34.68 10.67
CA SER A 115 -9.58 -35.53 10.64
C SER A 115 -9.32 -36.84 9.88
N GLN A 116 -8.73 -36.77 8.68
CA GLN A 116 -8.37 -37.95 7.89
C GLN A 116 -7.36 -38.85 8.62
N ASN A 117 -6.37 -38.25 9.28
CA ASN A 117 -5.39 -39.01 10.06
C ASN A 117 -6.05 -39.79 11.21
N ASN A 118 -7.00 -39.17 11.90
CA ASN A 118 -7.75 -39.82 12.98
C ASN A 118 -8.62 -40.96 12.44
N GLU A 119 -9.30 -40.76 11.32
CA GLU A 119 -10.10 -41.81 10.66
C GLU A 119 -9.22 -43.02 10.28
N LEU A 120 -8.07 -42.77 9.67
CA LEU A 120 -7.13 -43.83 9.30
C LEU A 120 -6.60 -44.59 10.52
N LYS A 121 -6.31 -43.89 11.63
CA LYS A 121 -5.92 -44.53 12.90
C LYS A 121 -7.03 -45.42 13.45
N PHE A 122 -8.28 -44.96 13.47
CA PHE A 122 -9.41 -45.79 13.91
C PHE A 122 -9.59 -47.02 13.02
N ARG A 123 -9.49 -46.85 11.70
CA ARG A 123 -9.58 -47.96 10.75
C ARG A 123 -8.46 -48.98 10.96
N LEU A 124 -7.24 -48.51 11.20
CA LEU A 124 -6.10 -49.38 11.49
C LEU A 124 -6.35 -50.20 12.76
N GLN A 125 -6.77 -49.56 13.85
CA GLN A 125 -7.08 -50.25 15.11
C GLN A 125 -8.19 -51.29 14.95
N ALA A 126 -9.25 -50.96 14.20
CA ALA A 126 -10.33 -51.91 13.93
C ALA A 126 -9.83 -53.13 13.13
N MET A 127 -8.96 -52.91 12.14
CA MET A 127 -8.36 -53.99 11.36
C MET A 127 -7.43 -54.86 12.21
N GLU A 128 -6.65 -54.28 13.12
CA GLU A 128 -5.81 -55.02 14.05
C GLU A 128 -6.65 -55.91 14.99
N GLN A 129 -7.74 -55.38 15.55
CA GLN A 129 -8.67 -56.17 16.37
C GLN A 129 -9.31 -57.30 15.58
N GLN A 130 -9.71 -57.04 14.33
CA GLN A 130 -10.29 -58.06 13.45
C GLN A 130 -9.28 -59.18 13.12
N ALA A 131 -8.01 -58.83 12.90
CA ALA A 131 -6.95 -59.81 12.67
C ALA A 131 -6.73 -60.70 13.90
N GLN A 132 -6.63 -60.10 15.09
CA GLN A 132 -6.49 -60.83 16.36
C GLN A 132 -7.66 -61.81 16.60
N LEU A 133 -8.90 -61.37 16.34
CA LEU A 133 -10.07 -62.25 16.47
C LEU A 133 -9.99 -63.42 15.48
N ARG A 134 -9.60 -63.16 14.23
CA ARG A 134 -9.43 -64.21 13.22
C ARG A 134 -8.38 -65.23 13.65
N ASP A 135 -7.25 -64.77 14.18
CA ASP A 135 -6.16 -65.65 14.63
C ASP A 135 -6.62 -66.51 15.81
N ALA A 136 -7.29 -65.93 16.80
CA ALA A 136 -7.86 -66.68 17.93
C ALA A 136 -8.89 -67.73 17.47
N LEU A 137 -9.74 -67.42 16.48
CA LEU A 137 -10.69 -68.37 15.91
C LEU A 137 -9.98 -69.51 15.17
N ASN A 138 -8.94 -69.20 14.40
CA ASN A 138 -8.13 -70.21 13.69
C ASN A 138 -7.42 -71.15 14.68
N GLU A 139 -6.87 -70.62 15.77
CA GLU A 139 -6.25 -71.41 16.83
C GLU A 139 -7.25 -72.33 17.51
N ALA A 140 -8.43 -71.82 17.89
CA ALA A 140 -9.50 -72.60 18.50
C ALA A 140 -9.98 -73.73 17.58
N LEU A 141 -10.20 -73.45 16.29
CA LEU A 141 -10.59 -74.45 15.31
C LEU A 141 -9.51 -75.51 15.12
N THR A 142 -8.24 -75.11 15.07
CA THR A 142 -7.11 -76.03 14.97
C THR A 142 -7.04 -76.95 16.19
N ALA A 143 -7.26 -76.42 17.39
CA ALA A 143 -7.32 -77.20 18.62
C ALA A 143 -8.46 -78.23 18.59
N GLU A 144 -9.65 -77.84 18.12
CA GLU A 144 -10.81 -78.73 18.01
C GLU A 144 -10.58 -79.85 16.99
N ILE A 145 -9.99 -79.54 15.83
CA ILE A 145 -9.59 -80.55 14.84
C ILE A 145 -8.62 -81.56 15.46
N ARG A 146 -7.63 -81.10 16.23
CA ARG A 146 -6.68 -82.01 16.92
C ARG A 146 -7.41 -82.89 17.94
N ARG A 147 -8.34 -82.33 18.73
CA ARG A 147 -9.15 -83.08 19.71
C ARG A 147 -9.96 -84.18 19.03
N LEU A 148 -10.68 -83.86 17.96
CA LEU A 148 -11.50 -84.82 17.22
C LEU A 148 -10.66 -85.94 16.61
N LYS A 149 -9.46 -85.65 16.09
CA LYS A 149 -8.53 -86.65 15.55
C LYS A 149 -8.01 -87.64 16.59
N ILE A 150 -7.99 -87.29 17.88
CA ILE A 150 -7.57 -88.20 18.96
C ILE A 150 -8.75 -89.04 19.46
N ALA A 151 -9.97 -88.52 19.36
CA ALA A 151 -11.19 -89.17 19.83
C ALA A 151 -11.81 -90.18 18.82
N THR A 152 -11.21 -90.32 17.63
CA THR A 152 -11.65 -91.23 16.56
C THR A 152 -10.50 -92.16 16.20
#